data_AF-A0A7E6EUL9-F1
#
_entry.id   AF-A0A7E6EUL9-F1
#
_cell.length_a   1.000
_cell.length_b   1.000
_cell.length_c   1.000
_cell.angle_alpha   90.00
_cell.angle_beta   90.00
_cell.angle_gamma   90.00
#
_symmetry.space_group_name_H-M   'P 1'
#
loop_
_entity.id
_entity.type
_entity.pdbx_description
1 polymer ?
#
loop_
_entity_poly.entity_id
_entity_poly.type
_entity_poly.pdbx_seq_one_letter_code
_entity_poly.pdbx_strand_id
1 'polypeptide(L)'
;MRSVQKLCMIVFIFITVSFVAFVTLKFQRIPFTDQEFIERIKLKLIGPYDPQTKLINDLNITFTTPSIIQNSTEISSIQGDIFSFKKELPKNTMNLSNEISVLTAYFNLGSFAKGSPGHQYTPNIYYKWMSVFGNLTNNLIVYTDDKIAYKYFQKLREKFPKERTKIFLINKKELWSFQIEKNISQIYKQPGYPKYLPNTVVPGYSCAMHAKFELLNRVIRKNYFHTKYFMWLDIGLFRSLRNDSKFKLRVPTDFNEAKVAYSYVYDFKKDVTYKDIIYHNMVWVGGASNLGKYDVLYKFTQEYLNFLNKSLSIKLISTDQQILYGMYVDKHKPETKLQLYKSGWFKLGYVCYTVEKTPT
;
A
#
# COMPACT_ATOMS: atom_id res chain seq x y z
N MET A 1 46.08 21.31 -46.11
CA MET A 1 45.05 22.00 -45.29
C MET A 1 43.62 21.44 -45.42
N ARG A 2 43.14 21.04 -46.62
CA ARG A 2 41.76 20.52 -46.80
C ARG A 2 41.46 19.15 -46.16
N SER A 3 42.44 18.27 -45.93
CA SER A 3 42.19 16.94 -45.34
C SER A 3 42.02 16.97 -43.82
N VAL A 4 42.77 17.83 -43.12
CA VAL A 4 42.70 17.98 -41.65
C VAL A 4 41.36 18.60 -41.23
N GLN A 5 40.84 19.56 -42.00
CA GLN A 5 39.50 20.13 -41.76
C GLN A 5 38.38 19.09 -41.93
N LYS A 6 38.48 18.20 -42.92
CA LYS A 6 37.51 17.10 -43.10
C LYS A 6 37.57 16.10 -41.95
N LEU A 7 38.76 15.77 -41.45
CA LEU A 7 38.91 14.83 -40.33
C LEU A 7 38.36 15.43 -39.02
N CYS A 8 38.64 16.70 -38.73
CA CYS A 8 38.09 17.39 -37.56
C CYS A 8 36.55 17.49 -37.63
N MET A 9 35.99 17.72 -38.81
CA MET A 9 34.53 17.78 -39.00
C MET A 9 33.87 16.42 -38.79
N ILE A 10 34.49 15.32 -39.24
CA ILE A 10 33.98 13.96 -39.03
C ILE A 10 34.04 13.56 -37.56
N VAL A 11 35.13 13.88 -36.86
CA VAL A 11 35.27 13.62 -35.41
C VAL A 11 34.25 14.44 -34.62
N PHE A 12 34.02 15.70 -34.98
CA PHE A 12 33.02 16.55 -34.34
C PHE A 12 31.60 16.01 -34.55
N ILE A 13 31.27 15.54 -35.76
CA ILE A 13 29.97 14.91 -36.05
C ILE A 13 29.81 13.61 -35.23
N PHE A 14 30.83 12.77 -35.15
CA PHE A 14 30.76 11.52 -34.37
C PHE A 14 30.60 11.75 -32.87
N ILE A 15 31.30 12.73 -32.29
CA ILE A 15 31.16 13.09 -30.88
C ILE A 15 29.77 13.70 -30.62
N THR A 16 29.27 14.53 -31.53
CA THR A 16 27.95 15.16 -31.38
C THR A 16 26.82 14.13 -31.51
N VAL A 17 26.90 13.21 -32.48
CA VAL A 17 25.92 12.13 -32.65
C VAL A 17 25.99 11.13 -31.49
N SER A 18 27.17 10.80 -30.98
CA SER A 18 27.32 9.91 -29.81
C SER A 18 26.82 10.57 -28.52
N PHE A 19 27.01 11.89 -28.35
CA PHE A 19 26.49 12.64 -27.22
C PHE A 19 24.96 12.79 -27.31
N VAL A 20 24.41 13.08 -28.50
CA VAL A 20 22.95 13.12 -28.71
C VAL A 20 22.33 11.73 -28.50
N ALA A 21 22.96 10.65 -28.96
CA ALA A 21 22.52 9.27 -28.73
C ALA A 21 22.61 8.86 -27.24
N PHE A 22 23.67 9.26 -26.54
CA PHE A 22 23.82 8.99 -25.09
C PHE A 22 22.80 9.78 -24.26
N VAL A 23 22.48 11.02 -24.65
CA VAL A 23 21.43 11.82 -24.04
C VAL A 23 20.05 11.23 -24.36
N THR A 24 19.76 10.84 -25.60
CA THR A 24 18.46 10.21 -25.95
C THR A 24 18.28 8.82 -25.33
N LEU A 25 19.32 8.00 -25.21
CA LEU A 25 19.25 6.68 -24.56
C LEU A 25 19.13 6.76 -23.02
N LYS A 26 19.68 7.80 -22.37
CA LYS A 26 19.40 8.04 -20.94
C LYS A 26 18.01 8.63 -20.69
N PHE A 27 17.41 9.29 -21.67
CA PHE A 27 16.05 9.85 -21.58
C PHE A 27 14.93 8.92 -22.06
N GLN A 28 15.24 7.74 -22.61
CA GLN A 28 14.26 6.69 -22.91
C GLN A 28 13.98 5.73 -21.74
N ARG A 29 14.13 6.19 -20.48
CA ARG A 29 13.38 5.59 -19.37
C ARG A 29 11.93 6.07 -19.47
N ILE A 30 11.12 5.26 -20.15
CA ILE A 30 9.67 5.25 -20.25
C ILE A 30 9.01 6.17 -19.19
N PRO A 31 8.63 7.40 -19.56
CA PRO A 31 7.60 8.12 -18.84
C PRO A 31 6.25 7.48 -19.22
N PHE A 32 5.41 7.28 -18.21
CA PHE A 32 3.98 7.01 -18.38
C PHE A 32 3.41 8.00 -19.41
N THR A 33 2.97 7.49 -20.57
CA THR A 33 2.12 8.26 -21.48
C THR A 33 0.69 8.24 -20.96
N ASP A 34 0.46 9.06 -19.93
CA ASP A 34 -0.86 9.49 -19.44
C ASP A 34 -1.53 10.50 -20.41
N GLN A 35 -1.37 10.32 -21.72
CA GLN A 35 -1.86 11.30 -22.70
C GLN A 35 -3.39 11.23 -22.84
N GLU A 36 -4.00 10.04 -22.70
CA GLU A 36 -5.45 9.89 -22.54
C GLU A 36 -5.97 10.37 -21.17
N PHE A 37 -5.13 10.34 -20.14
CA PHE A 37 -5.48 10.77 -18.77
C PHE A 37 -5.47 12.30 -18.64
N ILE A 38 -4.50 12.98 -19.26
CA ILE A 38 -4.41 14.44 -19.29
C ILE A 38 -5.53 15.07 -20.12
N GLU A 39 -5.86 14.49 -21.29
CA GLU A 39 -6.98 15.00 -22.10
C GLU A 39 -8.34 14.85 -21.41
N ARG A 40 -8.54 13.79 -20.59
CA ARG A 40 -9.75 13.63 -19.77
C ARG A 40 -9.83 14.57 -18.56
N ILE A 41 -8.71 15.14 -18.11
CA ILE A 41 -8.67 16.09 -16.98
C ILE A 41 -8.87 17.53 -17.45
N LYS A 42 -8.33 17.91 -18.62
CA LYS A 42 -8.51 19.28 -19.16
C LYS A 42 -9.98 19.65 -19.37
N LEU A 43 -10.84 18.67 -19.66
CA LEU A 43 -12.29 18.86 -19.83
C LEU A 43 -13.10 18.97 -18.53
N LYS A 44 -12.48 18.88 -17.34
CA LYS A 44 -13.21 18.74 -16.05
C LYS A 44 -12.96 19.82 -14.99
N LEU A 45 -12.19 20.86 -15.28
CA LEU A 45 -11.78 21.83 -14.25
C LEU A 45 -12.76 22.99 -13.99
N ILE A 46 -13.95 23.02 -14.61
CA ILE A 46 -15.00 23.98 -14.23
C ILE A 46 -16.36 23.27 -14.27
N GLY A 47 -16.83 22.81 -13.10
CA GLY A 47 -18.15 22.21 -12.88
C GLY A 47 -18.44 22.10 -11.37
N PRO A 48 -19.70 22.29 -10.92
CA PRO A 48 -20.01 22.89 -9.63
C PRO A 48 -19.92 21.91 -8.43
N TYR A 49 -19.55 22.46 -7.28
CA TYR A 49 -19.79 22.00 -5.90
C TYR A 49 -20.00 20.48 -5.69
N ASP A 50 -18.92 19.77 -5.39
CA ASP A 50 -18.92 18.34 -5.03
C ASP A 50 -19.55 18.11 -3.64
N PRO A 51 -20.66 17.35 -3.53
CA PRO A 51 -21.31 17.03 -2.24
C PRO A 51 -20.39 16.37 -1.22
N GLN A 52 -19.30 15.71 -1.65
CA GLN A 52 -18.33 15.10 -0.74
C GLN A 52 -17.43 16.14 -0.07
N THR A 53 -17.13 17.24 -0.77
CA THR A 53 -16.42 18.39 -0.22
C THR A 53 -17.29 19.11 0.83
N LYS A 54 -18.61 19.18 0.60
CA LYS A 54 -19.57 19.67 1.59
C LYS A 54 -19.58 18.81 2.86
N LEU A 55 -19.69 17.48 2.72
CA LEU A 55 -19.69 16.55 3.86
C LEU A 55 -18.40 16.62 4.70
N ILE A 56 -17.23 16.75 4.05
CA ILE A 56 -15.96 16.92 4.75
C ILE A 56 -15.93 18.26 5.51
N ASN A 57 -16.43 19.33 4.88
CA ASN A 57 -16.51 20.65 5.51
C ASN A 57 -17.52 20.69 6.66
N ASP A 58 -18.66 20.01 6.53
CA ASP A 58 -19.71 19.90 7.54
C ASP A 58 -19.24 19.07 8.76
N LEU A 59 -18.24 18.20 8.60
CA LEU A 59 -17.64 17.42 9.70
C LEU A 59 -16.62 18.20 10.54
N ASN A 60 -16.25 19.43 10.17
CA ASN A 60 -15.36 20.33 10.95
C ASN A 60 -16.01 20.91 12.23
N ILE A 61 -17.01 20.24 12.80
CA ILE A 61 -17.73 20.70 14.00
C ILE A 61 -16.91 20.44 15.28
N THR A 62 -16.91 21.47 16.11
CA THR A 62 -16.28 21.69 17.42
C THR A 62 -16.49 20.55 18.43
N PHE A 63 -15.44 20.22 19.18
CA PHE A 63 -15.40 19.08 20.11
C PHE A 63 -15.99 19.39 21.49
N THR A 64 -16.94 18.57 21.91
CA THR A 64 -17.09 18.13 23.31
C THR A 64 -17.09 16.59 23.33
N THR A 65 -16.18 16.01 24.11
CA THR A 65 -16.06 14.55 24.40
C THR A 65 -16.69 14.27 25.77
N PRO A 66 -16.94 13.01 26.20
CA PRO A 66 -16.78 11.69 25.55
C PRO A 66 -18.04 10.77 25.67
N SER A 67 -18.19 9.64 24.96
CA SER A 67 -17.53 8.36 25.29
C SER A 67 -18.15 7.21 24.45
N ILE A 68 -17.37 6.55 23.59
CA ILE A 68 -17.34 5.09 23.38
C ILE A 68 -15.93 4.79 22.85
N ILE A 69 -14.98 4.62 23.77
CA ILE A 69 -13.69 3.98 23.48
C ILE A 69 -13.96 2.49 23.70
N GLN A 70 -13.97 1.68 22.64
CA GLN A 70 -13.81 0.24 22.84
C GLN A 70 -12.39 0.03 23.37
N ASN A 71 -12.31 -0.21 24.67
CA ASN A 71 -11.15 -0.55 25.51
C ASN A 71 -9.86 -0.89 24.74
N SER A 72 -8.89 0.01 24.85
CA SER A 72 -7.47 -0.13 24.46
C SER A 72 -6.70 -1.18 25.27
N THR A 73 -7.34 -1.88 26.22
CA THR A 73 -6.73 -2.85 27.13
C THR A 73 -6.28 -4.15 26.45
N GLU A 74 -6.77 -4.48 25.25
CA GLU A 74 -6.24 -5.63 24.47
C GLU A 74 -4.94 -5.32 23.71
N ILE A 75 -4.46 -4.07 23.72
CA ILE A 75 -3.34 -3.61 22.86
C ILE A 75 -1.97 -3.80 23.55
N SER A 76 -1.91 -3.83 24.89
CA SER A 76 -0.65 -3.85 25.66
C SER A 76 0.06 -5.21 25.72
N SER A 77 -0.58 -6.32 25.32
CA SER A 77 0.02 -7.66 25.39
C SER A 77 0.89 -8.04 24.18
N ILE A 78 0.98 -7.17 23.17
CA ILE A 78 1.54 -7.49 21.84
C ILE A 78 3.07 -7.46 21.80
N GLN A 79 3.72 -6.72 22.69
CA GLN A 79 5.18 -6.60 22.69
C GLN A 79 5.87 -7.95 23.01
N GLY A 80 5.22 -8.80 23.83
CA GLY A 80 5.65 -10.18 24.07
C GLY A 80 5.28 -11.16 22.94
N ASP A 81 4.26 -10.82 22.14
CA ASP A 81 3.69 -11.70 21.12
C ASP A 81 4.29 -11.51 19.71
N ILE A 82 4.91 -10.36 19.43
CA ILE A 82 5.72 -10.17 18.21
C ILE A 82 6.93 -11.11 18.22
N PHE A 83 7.48 -11.42 19.39
CA PHE A 83 8.61 -12.36 19.54
C PHE A 83 8.17 -13.81 19.80
N SER A 84 6.87 -14.07 20.02
CA SER A 84 6.31 -15.42 20.17
C SER A 84 5.92 -16.01 18.80
N PHE A 85 6.88 -16.04 17.87
CA PHE A 85 6.74 -16.51 16.46
C PHE A 85 6.26 -17.97 16.28
N LYS A 86 5.79 -18.64 17.34
CA LYS A 86 5.46 -20.07 17.39
C LYS A 86 4.04 -20.41 17.84
N LYS A 87 3.17 -19.44 18.14
CA LYS A 87 1.79 -19.81 18.45
C LYS A 87 1.05 -20.10 17.15
N GLU A 88 0.78 -21.38 16.90
CA GLU A 88 -0.12 -21.80 15.81
C GLU A 88 -1.42 -20.98 15.91
N LEU A 89 -1.98 -20.61 14.75
CA LEU A 89 -3.32 -20.04 14.73
C LEU A 89 -4.23 -21.00 15.50
N PRO A 90 -5.11 -20.49 16.40
CA PRO A 90 -6.12 -21.33 17.00
C PRO A 90 -6.82 -22.11 15.89
N LYS A 91 -6.85 -23.45 15.98
CA LYS A 91 -7.59 -24.29 15.03
C LYS A 91 -9.04 -23.85 15.10
N ASN A 92 -9.47 -23.06 14.12
CA ASN A 92 -10.83 -22.57 14.08
C ASN A 92 -11.69 -23.70 13.53
N THR A 93 -12.41 -24.39 14.42
CA THR A 93 -13.31 -25.51 14.10
C THR A 93 -14.63 -25.04 13.49
N MET A 94 -14.80 -23.74 13.24
CA MET A 94 -16.00 -23.16 12.64
C MET A 94 -15.99 -23.23 11.11
N ASN A 95 -17.18 -23.38 10.53
CA ASN A 95 -17.41 -23.22 9.09
C ASN A 95 -17.08 -21.78 8.67
N LEU A 96 -15.90 -21.57 8.08
CA LEU A 96 -15.46 -20.26 7.60
C LEU A 96 -16.17 -19.90 6.29
N SER A 97 -16.62 -18.65 6.19
CA SER A 97 -17.19 -18.11 4.96
C SER A 97 -16.13 -17.92 3.87
N ASN A 98 -16.50 -18.19 2.61
CA ASN A 98 -15.66 -17.92 1.43
C ASN A 98 -15.64 -16.43 1.01
N GLU A 99 -16.30 -15.53 1.77
CA GLU A 99 -16.16 -14.09 1.56
C GLU A 99 -14.76 -13.58 1.89
N ILE A 100 -14.35 -12.50 1.22
CA ILE A 100 -13.13 -11.75 1.58
C ILE A 100 -13.47 -10.74 2.66
N SER A 101 -12.75 -10.81 3.79
CA SER A 101 -12.63 -9.69 4.74
C SER A 101 -11.58 -8.71 4.26
N VAL A 102 -12.01 -7.48 3.96
CA VAL A 102 -11.14 -6.42 3.47
C VAL A 102 -10.64 -5.60 4.65
N LEU A 103 -9.32 -5.39 4.71
CA LEU A 103 -8.66 -4.54 5.67
C LEU A 103 -8.05 -3.33 4.95
N THR A 104 -8.29 -2.15 5.52
CA THR A 104 -7.64 -0.90 5.11
C THR A 104 -7.20 -0.11 6.35
N ALA A 105 -6.26 0.80 6.16
CA ALA A 105 -5.93 1.77 7.19
C ALA A 105 -5.58 3.14 6.60
N TYR A 106 -5.81 4.17 7.41
CA TYR A 106 -5.33 5.52 7.16
C TYR A 106 -4.55 6.02 8.36
N PHE A 107 -3.31 6.44 8.14
CA PHE A 107 -2.55 7.15 9.15
C PHE A 107 -2.29 8.56 8.68
N ASN A 108 -2.68 9.56 9.45
CA ASN A 108 -2.42 10.95 9.08
C ASN A 108 -0.93 11.26 9.28
N LEU A 109 -0.23 11.47 8.17
CA LEU A 109 1.20 11.83 8.11
C LEU A 109 1.39 13.31 7.72
N GLY A 110 0.32 14.09 7.66
CA GLY A 110 0.30 15.41 7.05
C GLY A 110 0.47 15.35 5.53
N SER A 111 1.00 16.42 4.96
CA SER A 111 1.24 16.53 3.52
C SER A 111 2.67 16.13 3.16
N PHE A 112 2.85 15.37 2.08
CA PHE A 112 4.17 14.93 1.64
C PHE A 112 4.27 14.82 0.11
N ALA A 113 5.49 14.96 -0.42
CA ALA A 113 5.76 14.76 -1.83
C ALA A 113 5.88 13.26 -2.16
N LYS A 114 5.34 12.83 -3.30
CA LYS A 114 5.44 11.45 -3.77
C LYS A 114 5.40 11.37 -5.29
N GLY A 115 6.33 10.60 -5.85
CA GLY A 115 6.51 10.51 -7.30
C GLY A 115 7.31 11.70 -7.82
N SER A 116 6.79 12.37 -8.85
CA SER A 116 7.47 13.49 -9.50
C SER A 116 7.51 14.75 -8.62
N PRO A 117 8.54 15.61 -8.76
CA PRO A 117 8.60 16.91 -8.11
C PRO A 117 7.31 17.72 -8.34
N GLY A 118 6.79 18.37 -7.30
CA GLY A 118 5.54 19.14 -7.34
C GLY A 118 4.27 18.34 -7.06
N HIS A 119 4.31 17.00 -7.06
CA HIS A 119 3.15 16.18 -6.70
C HIS A 119 3.08 16.00 -5.18
N GLN A 120 2.08 16.62 -4.55
CA GLN A 120 1.87 16.56 -3.11
C GLN A 120 0.61 15.76 -2.77
N TYR A 121 0.76 14.82 -1.84
CA TYR A 121 -0.33 14.09 -1.24
C TYR A 121 -0.73 14.81 0.05
N THR A 122 -2.04 14.95 0.26
CA THR A 122 -2.62 15.66 1.41
C THR A 122 -3.73 14.82 2.04
N PRO A 123 -4.06 15.03 3.32
CA PRO A 123 -5.20 14.35 3.96
C PRO A 123 -6.50 14.46 3.16
N ASN A 124 -6.80 15.63 2.59
CA ASN A 124 -8.02 15.85 1.82
C ASN A 124 -8.10 14.98 0.56
N ILE A 125 -6.97 14.70 -0.10
CA ILE A 125 -6.93 13.76 -1.23
C ILE A 125 -7.33 12.36 -0.78
N TYR A 126 -6.81 11.91 0.36
CA TYR A 126 -7.16 10.60 0.91
C TYR A 126 -8.62 10.52 1.35
N TYR A 127 -9.19 11.58 1.94
CA TYR A 127 -10.61 11.62 2.29
C TYR A 127 -11.49 11.44 1.05
N LYS A 128 -11.15 12.09 -0.07
CA LYS A 128 -11.87 11.85 -1.34
C LYS A 128 -11.76 10.39 -1.80
N TRP A 129 -10.59 9.78 -1.69
CA TRP A 129 -10.41 8.37 -2.07
C TRP A 129 -11.12 7.38 -1.16
N MET A 130 -11.34 7.71 0.11
CA MET A 130 -12.12 6.87 1.04
C MET A 130 -13.57 6.68 0.57
N SER A 131 -14.12 7.60 -0.21
CA SER A 131 -15.51 7.55 -0.68
C SER A 131 -15.88 6.22 -1.37
N VAL A 132 -14.93 5.58 -2.05
CA VAL A 132 -15.12 4.29 -2.72
C VAL A 132 -15.59 3.19 -1.75
N PHE A 133 -15.14 3.23 -0.49
CA PHE A 133 -15.53 2.25 0.53
C PHE A 133 -17.01 2.36 0.94
N GLY A 134 -17.68 3.46 0.60
CA GLY A 134 -19.14 3.58 0.70
C GLY A 134 -19.90 2.65 -0.25
N ASN A 135 -19.24 2.08 -1.26
CA ASN A 135 -19.87 1.18 -2.24
C ASN A 135 -19.33 -0.26 -2.20
N LEU A 136 -18.30 -0.54 -1.41
CA LEU A 136 -17.72 -1.86 -1.22
C LEU A 136 -18.63 -2.75 -0.36
N THR A 137 -19.21 -3.83 -0.88
CA THR A 137 -20.17 -4.64 -0.10
C THR A 137 -19.53 -5.71 0.78
N ASN A 138 -18.21 -5.92 0.70
CA ASN A 138 -17.47 -6.83 1.57
C ASN A 138 -17.56 -6.47 3.05
N ASN A 139 -17.24 -7.45 3.90
CA ASN A 139 -16.90 -7.19 5.29
C ASN A 139 -15.64 -6.32 5.35
N LEU A 140 -15.69 -5.23 6.10
CA LEU A 140 -14.67 -4.19 6.11
C LEU A 140 -14.11 -3.96 7.51
N ILE A 141 -12.80 -4.01 7.64
CA ILE A 141 -12.07 -3.55 8.82
C ILE A 141 -11.28 -2.29 8.44
N VAL A 142 -11.40 -1.25 9.25
CA VAL A 142 -10.70 0.02 9.08
C VAL A 142 -9.92 0.36 10.35
N TYR A 143 -8.65 0.70 10.22
CA TYR A 143 -7.87 1.35 11.28
C TYR A 143 -7.53 2.78 10.90
N THR A 144 -7.63 3.70 11.84
CA THR A 144 -7.20 5.09 11.63
C THR A 144 -6.74 5.75 12.92
N ASP A 145 -5.77 6.66 12.84
CA ASP A 145 -5.44 7.59 13.94
C ASP A 145 -6.07 8.97 13.77
N ASP A 146 -6.82 9.15 12.68
CA ASP A 146 -7.47 10.39 12.31
C ASP A 146 -8.97 10.35 12.61
N LYS A 147 -9.43 11.30 13.43
CA LYS A 147 -10.83 11.42 13.84
C LYS A 147 -11.78 11.80 12.70
N ILE A 148 -11.31 12.57 11.72
CA ILE A 148 -12.10 12.94 10.54
C ILE A 148 -12.31 11.69 9.69
N ALA A 149 -11.25 10.96 9.38
CA ALA A 149 -11.34 9.69 8.65
C ALA A 149 -12.24 8.68 9.39
N TYR A 150 -12.12 8.58 10.71
CA TYR A 150 -12.97 7.71 11.53
C TYR A 150 -14.46 8.02 11.36
N LYS A 151 -14.86 9.29 11.57
CA LYS A 151 -16.24 9.73 11.38
C LYS A 151 -16.69 9.57 9.93
N TYR A 152 -15.81 9.83 8.97
CA TYR A 152 -16.12 9.70 7.55
C TYR A 152 -16.41 8.25 7.16
N PHE A 153 -15.61 7.29 7.62
CA PHE A 153 -15.90 5.87 7.43
C PHE A 153 -17.19 5.44 8.10
N GLN A 154 -17.50 5.94 9.31
CA GLN A 154 -18.80 5.67 9.94
C GLN A 154 -19.95 6.13 9.05
N LYS A 155 -19.85 7.34 8.49
CA LYS A 155 -20.86 7.89 7.58
C LYS A 155 -20.98 7.10 6.29
N LEU A 156 -19.86 6.79 5.62
CA LEU A 156 -19.84 6.00 4.38
C LEU A 156 -20.48 4.62 4.55
N ARG A 157 -20.36 4.04 5.74
CA ARG A 157 -20.79 2.68 6.05
C ARG A 157 -22.15 2.60 6.75
N GLU A 158 -22.80 3.72 7.04
CA GLU A 158 -24.05 3.77 7.83
C GLU A 158 -25.20 2.98 7.19
N LYS A 159 -25.21 2.88 5.85
CA LYS A 159 -26.23 2.14 5.08
C LYS A 159 -26.04 0.62 5.09
N PHE A 160 -24.92 0.12 5.60
CA PHE A 160 -24.66 -1.31 5.70
C PHE A 160 -24.95 -1.83 7.12
N PRO A 161 -25.28 -3.13 7.26
CA PRO A 161 -25.45 -3.71 8.59
C PRO A 161 -24.20 -3.56 9.46
N LYS A 162 -24.40 -3.27 10.76
CA LYS A 162 -23.30 -2.94 11.70
C LYS A 162 -22.29 -4.08 11.85
N GLU A 163 -22.75 -5.32 11.68
CA GLU A 163 -21.95 -6.53 11.71
C GLU A 163 -21.03 -6.70 10.49
N ARG A 164 -21.17 -5.90 9.43
CA ARG A 164 -20.29 -5.96 8.24
C ARG A 164 -19.10 -5.01 8.31
N THR A 165 -19.03 -4.13 9.30
CA THR A 165 -17.97 -3.12 9.37
C THR A 165 -17.42 -3.00 10.79
N LYS A 166 -16.09 -3.04 10.94
CA LYS A 166 -15.38 -2.68 12.17
C LYS A 166 -14.47 -1.50 11.88
N ILE A 167 -14.58 -0.43 12.64
CA ILE A 167 -13.77 0.78 12.48
C ILE A 167 -13.09 1.05 13.82
N PHE A 168 -11.77 1.16 13.81
CA PHE A 168 -10.95 1.37 14.99
C PHE A 168 -10.25 2.71 14.89
N LEU A 169 -10.60 3.63 15.79
CA LEU A 169 -9.80 4.81 16.08
C LEU A 169 -8.69 4.40 17.06
N ILE A 170 -7.44 4.47 16.64
CA ILE A 170 -6.28 4.04 17.43
C ILE A 170 -5.26 5.14 17.58
N ASN A 171 -4.39 5.05 18.58
CA ASN A 171 -3.17 5.82 18.59
C ASN A 171 -2.10 5.05 17.79
N LYS A 172 -1.67 5.59 16.64
CA LYS A 172 -0.69 4.90 15.79
C LYS A 172 0.63 4.54 16.52
N LYS A 173 1.01 5.27 17.58
CA LYS A 173 2.20 4.97 18.40
C LYS A 173 2.11 3.65 19.18
N GLU A 174 0.92 3.07 19.30
CA GLU A 174 0.70 1.74 19.88
C GLU A 174 1.06 0.61 18.90
N LEU A 175 1.23 0.93 17.62
CA LEU A 175 1.70 -0.02 16.62
C LEU A 175 3.23 -0.08 16.67
N TRP A 176 3.76 -1.30 16.73
CA TRP A 176 5.21 -1.53 16.70
C TRP A 176 5.84 -0.88 15.47
N SER A 177 5.15 -0.94 14.32
CA SER A 177 5.60 -0.34 13.06
C SER A 177 5.84 1.18 13.15
N PHE A 178 5.16 1.88 14.07
CA PHE A 178 5.41 3.30 14.35
C PHE A 178 6.36 3.53 15.52
N GLN A 179 6.53 2.56 16.42
CA GLN A 179 7.54 2.65 17.49
C GLN A 179 8.98 2.66 16.93
N ILE A 180 9.19 2.01 15.78
CA ILE A 180 10.49 1.99 15.09
C ILE A 180 10.77 3.24 14.24
N GLU A 181 9.89 4.26 14.24
CA GLU A 181 10.04 5.46 13.40
C GLU A 181 11.36 6.20 13.64
N LYS A 182 11.78 6.32 14.91
CA LYS A 182 13.04 6.97 15.27
C LYS A 182 14.24 6.23 14.67
N ASN A 183 14.22 4.90 14.69
CA ASN A 183 15.28 4.06 14.13
C ASN A 183 15.34 4.23 12.60
N ILE A 184 14.19 4.20 11.92
CA ILE A 184 14.08 4.45 10.48
C ILE A 184 14.63 5.85 10.14
N SER A 185 14.23 6.87 10.90
CA SER A 185 14.71 8.25 10.73
C SER A 185 16.23 8.36 10.85
N GLN A 186 16.84 7.66 11.81
CA GLN A 186 18.29 7.61 11.96
C GLN A 186 18.98 6.90 10.80
N ILE A 187 18.43 5.79 10.29
CA ILE A 187 18.95 5.09 9.12
C ILE A 187 18.91 6.02 7.89
N TYR A 188 17.80 6.70 7.65
CA TYR A 188 17.67 7.62 6.52
C TYR A 188 18.61 8.82 6.58
N LYS A 189 19.16 9.15 7.76
CA LYS A 189 20.13 10.23 7.94
C LYS A 189 21.58 9.79 7.72
N GLN A 190 21.86 8.50 7.51
CA GLN A 190 23.21 8.03 7.27
C GLN A 190 23.81 8.64 5.99
N PRO A 191 25.12 8.97 5.98
CA PRO A 191 25.81 9.40 4.78
C PRO A 191 25.65 8.39 3.65
N GLY A 192 25.28 8.86 2.46
CA GLY A 192 25.10 8.02 1.27
C GLY A 192 23.80 7.21 1.23
N TYR A 193 22.93 7.28 2.24
CA TYR A 193 21.63 6.61 2.19
C TYR A 193 20.73 7.26 1.11
N PRO A 194 20.08 6.47 0.24
CA PRO A 194 19.31 7.01 -0.88
C PRO A 194 18.17 7.93 -0.44
N LYS A 195 17.80 8.89 -1.29
CA LYS A 195 16.71 9.86 -1.06
C LYS A 195 15.62 9.69 -2.13
N TYR A 196 14.69 8.79 -1.87
CA TYR A 196 13.52 8.53 -2.70
C TYR A 196 12.27 9.07 -2.00
N LEU A 197 11.57 10.01 -2.64
CA LEU A 197 10.33 10.55 -2.10
C LEU A 197 9.16 9.58 -2.33
N PRO A 198 8.36 9.24 -1.31
CA PRO A 198 8.54 9.51 0.13
C PRO A 198 9.35 8.39 0.84
N ASN A 199 9.60 7.28 0.13
CA ASN A 199 10.12 6.00 0.61
C ASN A 199 11.30 6.06 1.58
N THR A 200 12.28 6.95 1.39
CA THR A 200 13.46 7.09 2.27
C THR A 200 13.70 8.52 2.74
N VAL A 201 12.64 9.33 2.72
CA VAL A 201 12.66 10.73 3.14
C VAL A 201 11.63 11.00 4.24
N VAL A 202 10.50 10.30 4.24
CA VAL A 202 9.43 10.44 5.23
C VAL A 202 9.36 9.15 6.06
N PRO A 203 9.99 9.08 7.25
CA PRO A 203 10.00 7.89 8.09
C PRO A 203 8.60 7.35 8.40
N GLY A 204 7.68 8.23 8.79
CA GLY A 204 6.28 7.86 9.06
C GLY A 204 5.56 7.20 7.86
N TYR A 205 5.96 7.48 6.62
CA TYR A 205 5.42 6.78 5.45
C TYR A 205 5.87 5.32 5.40
N SER A 206 7.13 5.04 5.74
CA SER A 206 7.63 3.67 5.83
C SER A 206 6.95 2.92 6.98
N CYS A 207 6.76 3.57 8.13
CA CYS A 207 5.98 3.04 9.25
C CYS A 207 4.56 2.64 8.83
N ALA A 208 3.86 3.53 8.10
CA ALA A 208 2.52 3.25 7.59
C ALA A 208 2.49 2.05 6.62
N MET A 209 3.51 1.89 5.78
CA MET A 209 3.65 0.75 4.87
C MET A 209 3.91 -0.57 5.62
N HIS A 210 4.68 -0.54 6.70
CA HIS A 210 4.94 -1.73 7.52
C HIS A 210 3.75 -2.11 8.40
N ALA A 211 2.98 -1.12 8.88
CA ALA A 211 1.79 -1.32 9.69
C ALA A 211 0.73 -2.21 9.01
N LYS A 212 0.74 -2.30 7.67
CA LYS A 212 -0.14 -3.20 6.90
C LYS A 212 -0.06 -4.65 7.38
N PHE A 213 1.15 -5.15 7.57
CA PHE A 213 1.40 -6.55 7.91
C PHE A 213 1.14 -6.81 9.39
N GLU A 214 1.45 -5.84 10.25
CA GLU A 214 1.10 -5.89 11.66
C GLU A 214 -0.42 -5.93 11.86
N LEU A 215 -1.18 -5.09 11.16
CA LEU A 215 -2.64 -5.06 11.25
C LEU A 215 -3.29 -6.28 10.61
N LEU A 216 -2.81 -6.74 9.44
CA LEU A 216 -3.27 -8.00 8.84
C LEU A 216 -3.10 -9.15 9.82
N ASN A 217 -1.92 -9.25 10.45
CA ASN A 217 -1.65 -10.30 11.42
C ASN A 217 -2.67 -10.29 12.57
N ARG A 218 -2.93 -9.12 13.15
CA ARG A 218 -3.90 -8.92 14.24
C ARG A 218 -5.32 -9.33 13.81
N VAL A 219 -5.76 -8.85 12.65
CA VAL A 219 -7.12 -9.08 12.14
C VAL A 219 -7.35 -10.55 11.80
N ILE A 220 -6.37 -11.24 11.23
CA ILE A 220 -6.47 -12.66 10.92
C ILE A 220 -6.62 -13.49 12.20
N ARG A 221 -5.85 -13.19 13.25
CA ARG A 221 -5.95 -13.88 14.55
C ARG A 221 -7.33 -13.72 15.19
N LYS A 222 -7.92 -12.52 15.07
CA LYS A 222 -9.24 -12.21 15.64
C LYS A 222 -10.39 -12.75 14.78
N ASN A 223 -10.20 -12.81 13.46
CA ASN A 223 -11.16 -13.24 12.45
C ASN A 223 -12.60 -12.78 12.76
N TYR A 224 -12.80 -11.47 12.91
CA TYR A 224 -14.06 -10.85 13.36
C TYR A 224 -15.32 -11.28 12.59
N PHE A 225 -15.15 -11.78 11.36
CA PHE A 225 -16.23 -12.13 10.45
C PHE A 225 -16.22 -13.62 10.06
N HIS A 226 -15.40 -14.43 10.72
CA HIS A 226 -15.27 -15.88 10.45
C HIS A 226 -15.08 -16.20 8.96
N THR A 227 -14.17 -15.48 8.29
CA THR A 227 -13.87 -15.66 6.86
C THR A 227 -12.62 -16.49 6.63
N LYS A 228 -12.56 -17.12 5.46
CA LYS A 228 -11.42 -17.90 4.98
C LYS A 228 -10.34 -17.01 4.35
N TYR A 229 -10.73 -15.87 3.77
CA TYR A 229 -9.85 -15.01 2.98
C TYR A 229 -9.77 -13.59 3.52
N PHE A 230 -8.56 -13.06 3.50
CA PHE A 230 -8.25 -11.71 3.93
C PHE A 230 -7.54 -10.96 2.82
N MET A 231 -7.88 -9.69 2.66
CA MET A 231 -7.27 -8.81 1.66
C MET A 231 -6.88 -7.49 2.27
N TRP A 232 -5.61 -7.09 2.11
CA TRP A 232 -5.24 -5.69 2.29
C TRP A 232 -5.67 -4.88 1.07
N LEU A 233 -6.18 -3.66 1.32
CA LEU A 233 -6.58 -2.73 0.27
C LEU A 233 -6.20 -1.29 0.64
N ASP A 234 -5.24 -0.71 -0.08
CA ASP A 234 -4.89 0.71 0.04
C ASP A 234 -6.10 1.59 -0.33
N ILE A 235 -6.30 2.67 0.44
CA ILE A 235 -7.40 3.63 0.22
C ILE A 235 -7.41 4.19 -1.21
N GLY A 236 -6.23 4.42 -1.77
CA GLY A 236 -6.09 5.00 -3.10
C GLY A 236 -6.26 4.00 -4.25
N LEU A 237 -6.43 2.69 -4.03
CA LEU A 237 -6.36 1.70 -5.11
C LEU A 237 -7.42 1.97 -6.20
N PHE A 238 -8.65 2.22 -5.78
CA PHE A 238 -9.81 2.41 -6.66
C PHE A 238 -10.17 3.88 -6.90
N ARG A 239 -9.21 4.80 -6.71
CA ARG A 239 -9.41 6.26 -6.85
C ARG A 239 -9.96 6.74 -8.20
N SER A 240 -9.89 5.89 -9.23
CA SER A 240 -10.38 6.18 -10.59
C SER A 240 -11.79 5.64 -10.86
N LEU A 241 -12.35 4.83 -9.95
CA LEU A 241 -13.72 4.34 -10.09
C LEU A 241 -14.71 5.48 -9.84
N ARG A 242 -15.75 5.57 -10.68
CA ARG A 242 -16.88 6.47 -10.44
C ARG A 242 -17.74 5.89 -9.32
N ASN A 243 -18.30 6.75 -8.48
CA ASN A 243 -18.89 6.37 -7.19
C ASN A 243 -20.34 5.85 -7.31
N ASP A 244 -20.68 5.26 -8.44
CA ASP A 244 -22.07 5.18 -8.91
C ASP A 244 -22.65 3.76 -8.72
N SER A 245 -21.79 2.74 -8.56
CA SER A 245 -22.22 1.34 -8.45
C SER A 245 -21.62 0.64 -7.24
N LYS A 246 -22.47 -0.14 -6.54
CA LYS A 246 -22.01 -1.08 -5.52
C LYS A 246 -21.13 -2.15 -6.16
N PHE A 247 -20.12 -2.59 -5.44
CA PHE A 247 -19.20 -3.60 -5.92
C PHE A 247 -18.70 -4.49 -4.78
N LYS A 248 -18.27 -5.69 -5.14
CA LYS A 248 -17.71 -6.68 -4.23
C LYS A 248 -16.35 -7.13 -4.75
N LEU A 249 -15.42 -7.36 -3.83
CA LEU A 249 -14.18 -8.07 -4.09
C LEU A 249 -14.41 -9.56 -3.88
N ARG A 250 -14.14 -10.34 -4.93
CA ARG A 250 -14.25 -11.80 -4.95
C ARG A 250 -12.87 -12.42 -5.10
N VAL A 251 -12.71 -13.64 -4.59
CA VAL A 251 -11.50 -14.42 -4.80
C VAL A 251 -11.42 -14.74 -6.30
N PRO A 252 -10.28 -14.48 -6.97
CA PRO A 252 -10.09 -14.85 -8.37
C PRO A 252 -10.30 -16.36 -8.57
N THR A 253 -10.86 -16.75 -9.71
CA THR A 253 -11.18 -18.17 -9.99
C THR A 253 -9.93 -19.05 -10.09
N ASP A 254 -8.79 -18.47 -10.44
CA ASP A 254 -7.48 -19.13 -10.54
C ASP A 254 -6.63 -18.96 -9.27
N PHE A 255 -7.20 -18.45 -8.17
CA PHE A 255 -6.46 -18.23 -6.93
C PHE A 255 -6.01 -19.55 -6.28
N ASN A 256 -4.72 -19.66 -6.04
CA ASN A 256 -4.10 -20.77 -5.35
C ASN A 256 -4.02 -20.46 -3.85
N GLU A 257 -4.82 -21.17 -3.06
CA GLU A 257 -4.93 -20.96 -1.61
C GLU A 257 -3.62 -21.20 -0.83
N ALA A 258 -2.65 -21.93 -1.41
CA ALA A 258 -1.34 -22.15 -0.81
C ALA A 258 -0.36 -20.98 -1.02
N LYS A 259 -0.81 -19.89 -1.66
CA LYS A 259 0.01 -18.72 -2.02
C LYS A 259 -0.62 -17.42 -1.54
N VAL A 260 0.21 -16.38 -1.46
CA VAL A 260 -0.27 -15.01 -1.30
C VAL A 260 -0.29 -14.32 -2.67
N ALA A 261 -1.44 -13.78 -3.04
CA ALA A 261 -1.63 -13.07 -4.28
C ALA A 261 -1.12 -11.63 -4.19
N TYR A 262 -0.42 -11.18 -5.23
CA TYR A 262 0.08 -9.81 -5.40
C TYR A 262 -0.04 -9.34 -6.86
N SER A 263 -0.08 -8.02 -7.04
CA SER A 263 0.11 -7.40 -8.36
C SER A 263 1.58 -7.48 -8.79
N TYR A 264 1.83 -7.95 -10.00
CA TYR A 264 3.15 -7.89 -10.64
C TYR A 264 3.41 -6.48 -11.21
N VAL A 265 4.57 -5.90 -10.91
CA VAL A 265 4.94 -4.56 -11.41
C VAL A 265 6.14 -4.63 -12.34
N TYR A 266 7.26 -5.16 -11.85
CA TYR A 266 8.49 -5.30 -12.65
C TYR A 266 9.12 -6.67 -12.44
N ASP A 267 10.07 -7.01 -13.31
CA ASP A 267 10.72 -8.31 -13.30
C ASP A 267 11.52 -8.56 -12.03
N PHE A 268 11.38 -9.78 -11.50
CA PHE A 268 12.16 -10.25 -10.37
C PHE A 268 13.56 -10.65 -10.84
N LYS A 269 14.57 -9.99 -10.28
CA LYS A 269 15.98 -10.29 -10.51
C LYS A 269 16.51 -11.03 -9.28
N LYS A 270 17.00 -12.25 -9.49
CA LYS A 270 17.54 -13.10 -8.41
C LYS A 270 18.94 -12.69 -7.98
N ASP A 271 19.72 -12.16 -8.92
CA ASP A 271 21.16 -11.91 -8.75
C ASP A 271 21.45 -10.47 -8.31
N VAL A 272 20.58 -9.90 -7.48
CA VAL A 272 20.77 -8.56 -6.88
C VAL A 272 20.86 -8.69 -5.37
N THR A 273 21.67 -7.84 -4.74
CA THR A 273 21.75 -7.82 -3.29
C THR A 273 20.56 -7.05 -2.71
N TYR A 274 20.25 -7.31 -1.44
CA TYR A 274 19.25 -6.51 -0.73
C TYR A 274 19.64 -5.02 -0.65
N LYS A 275 20.94 -4.72 -0.57
CA LYS A 275 21.44 -3.35 -0.65
C LYS A 275 21.08 -2.72 -2.00
N ASP A 276 21.27 -3.43 -3.11
CA ASP A 276 20.92 -2.92 -4.44
C ASP A 276 19.43 -2.62 -4.57
N ILE A 277 18.58 -3.46 -3.99
CA ILE A 277 17.13 -3.25 -3.97
C ILE A 277 16.78 -1.92 -3.32
N ILE A 278 17.37 -1.63 -2.15
CA ILE A 278 17.12 -0.38 -1.40
C ILE A 278 17.74 0.82 -2.13
N TYR A 279 19.01 0.71 -2.53
CA TYR A 279 19.79 1.80 -3.10
C TYR A 279 19.37 2.20 -4.51
N HIS A 280 18.68 1.32 -5.24
CA HIS A 280 18.13 1.61 -6.57
C HIS A 280 16.60 1.67 -6.60
N ASN A 281 15.94 1.69 -5.43
CA ASN A 281 14.48 1.69 -5.30
C ASN A 281 13.80 0.62 -6.15
N MET A 282 14.37 -0.59 -6.17
CA MET A 282 13.84 -1.67 -6.99
C MET A 282 12.49 -2.13 -6.43
N VAL A 283 11.58 -2.44 -7.33
CA VAL A 283 10.23 -2.93 -7.01
C VAL A 283 9.98 -4.18 -7.83
N TRP A 284 9.33 -5.17 -7.23
CA TRP A 284 8.87 -6.39 -7.92
C TRP A 284 7.35 -6.46 -7.93
N VAL A 285 6.74 -6.30 -6.76
CA VAL A 285 5.29 -6.38 -6.55
C VAL A 285 4.69 -5.07 -6.05
N GLY A 286 3.42 -4.85 -6.37
CA GLY A 286 2.66 -3.68 -5.94
C GLY A 286 2.17 -3.81 -4.50
N GLY A 287 2.48 -2.84 -3.63
CA GLY A 287 2.07 -2.85 -2.22
C GLY A 287 0.60 -2.47 -1.96
N ALA A 288 -0.17 -2.14 -3.00
CA ALA A 288 -1.50 -1.57 -2.86
C ALA A 288 -2.58 -2.57 -2.43
N SER A 289 -2.34 -3.86 -2.65
CA SER A 289 -3.24 -4.93 -2.25
C SER A 289 -2.52 -6.28 -2.19
N ASN A 290 -2.94 -7.14 -1.27
CA ASN A 290 -2.57 -8.56 -1.22
C ASN A 290 -3.78 -9.38 -0.81
N LEU A 291 -3.83 -10.66 -1.18
CA LEU A 291 -4.92 -11.58 -0.85
C LEU A 291 -4.33 -12.93 -0.45
N GLY A 292 -4.88 -13.56 0.58
CA GLY A 292 -4.47 -14.90 0.98
C GLY A 292 -5.52 -15.64 1.80
N LYS A 293 -5.40 -16.98 1.85
CA LYS A 293 -6.08 -17.79 2.87
C LYS A 293 -5.51 -17.41 4.25
N TYR A 294 -6.36 -17.39 5.28
CA TYR A 294 -6.03 -16.87 6.61
C TYR A 294 -4.69 -17.40 7.18
N ASP A 295 -4.45 -18.70 7.13
CA ASP A 295 -3.22 -19.37 7.61
C ASP A 295 -1.98 -18.99 6.81
N VAL A 296 -2.08 -18.99 5.48
CA VAL A 296 -0.99 -18.65 4.56
C VAL A 296 -0.64 -17.17 4.67
N LEU A 297 -1.64 -16.29 4.71
CA LEU A 297 -1.41 -14.85 4.87
C LEU A 297 -0.89 -14.52 6.27
N TYR A 298 -1.36 -15.20 7.31
CA TYR A 298 -0.82 -15.06 8.65
C TYR A 298 0.67 -15.41 8.69
N LYS A 299 1.05 -16.59 8.18
CA LYS A 299 2.45 -17.01 8.08
C LYS A 299 3.29 -15.99 7.30
N PHE A 300 2.78 -15.53 6.17
CA PHE A 300 3.45 -14.51 5.37
C PHE A 300 3.68 -13.20 6.12
N THR A 301 2.71 -12.71 6.90
CA THR A 301 2.91 -11.50 7.72
C THR A 301 3.99 -11.71 8.77
N GLN A 302 4.14 -12.92 9.32
CA GLN A 302 5.21 -13.25 10.26
C GLN A 302 6.59 -13.27 9.58
N GLU A 303 6.70 -13.91 8.42
CA GLU A 303 7.93 -13.91 7.60
C GLU A 303 8.35 -12.48 7.21
N TYR A 304 7.38 -11.64 6.83
CA TYR A 304 7.61 -10.24 6.54
C TYR A 304 8.15 -9.46 7.76
N LEU A 305 7.49 -9.56 8.91
CA LEU A 305 7.89 -8.84 10.13
C LEU A 305 9.27 -9.31 10.63
N ASN A 306 9.59 -10.60 10.47
CA ASN A 306 10.92 -11.15 10.73
C ASN A 306 11.99 -10.53 9.83
N PHE A 307 11.73 -10.48 8.52
CA PHE A 307 12.67 -9.88 7.59
C PHE A 307 12.82 -8.36 7.80
N LEU A 308 11.75 -7.68 8.22
CA LEU A 308 11.79 -6.27 8.61
C LEU A 308 12.67 -6.04 9.85
N ASN A 309 12.58 -6.88 10.87
CA ASN A 309 13.48 -6.83 12.03
C ASN A 309 14.94 -7.04 11.65
N LYS A 310 15.22 -8.04 10.79
CA LYS A 310 16.55 -8.23 10.22
C LYS A 310 17.03 -6.98 9.47
N SER A 311 16.17 -6.41 8.64
CA SER A 311 16.43 -5.19 7.86
C SER A 311 16.80 -3.99 8.75
N LEU A 312 16.11 -3.81 9.87
CA LEU A 312 16.44 -2.80 10.89
C LEU A 312 17.84 -3.05 11.49
N SER A 313 18.17 -4.29 11.84
CA SER A 313 19.45 -4.65 12.48
C SER A 313 20.66 -4.37 11.57
N ILE A 314 20.52 -4.59 10.26
CA ILE A 314 21.57 -4.32 9.26
C ILE A 314 21.48 -2.91 8.68
N LYS A 315 20.57 -2.06 9.21
CA LYS A 315 20.38 -0.66 8.81
C LYS A 315 20.06 -0.49 7.31
N LEU A 316 19.29 -1.42 6.73
CA LEU A 316 18.81 -1.37 5.35
C LEU A 316 17.29 -1.51 5.34
N ILE A 317 16.58 -0.39 5.26
CA ILE A 317 15.11 -0.31 5.32
C ILE A 317 14.55 0.69 4.30
N SER A 318 13.34 0.41 3.82
CA SER A 318 12.56 1.33 2.99
C SER A 318 11.08 1.00 3.17
N THR A 319 10.29 1.00 2.11
CA THR A 319 8.86 0.65 2.17
C THR A 319 8.62 -0.85 2.09
N ASP A 320 7.37 -1.26 2.31
CA ASP A 320 6.91 -2.64 2.15
C ASP A 320 7.38 -3.29 0.84
N GLN A 321 7.41 -2.55 -0.27
CA GLN A 321 7.81 -3.09 -1.57
C GLN A 321 9.26 -3.57 -1.60
N GLN A 322 10.18 -2.83 -0.99
CA GLN A 322 11.59 -3.22 -0.93
C GLN A 322 11.82 -4.34 0.09
N ILE A 323 11.09 -4.33 1.22
CA ILE A 323 11.13 -5.44 2.19
C ILE A 323 10.65 -6.74 1.54
N LEU A 324 9.53 -6.68 0.81
CA LEU A 324 8.97 -7.79 0.05
C LEU A 324 9.92 -8.32 -1.02
N TYR A 325 10.64 -7.45 -1.72
CA TYR A 325 11.65 -7.90 -2.67
C TYR A 325 12.83 -8.55 -1.92
N GLY A 326 13.35 -7.85 -0.90
CA GLY A 326 14.46 -8.28 -0.06
C GLY A 326 14.30 -9.69 0.50
N MET A 327 13.12 -10.00 1.06
CA MET A 327 12.89 -11.31 1.68
C MET A 327 13.00 -12.48 0.67
N TYR A 328 12.72 -12.25 -0.63
CA TYR A 328 12.80 -13.30 -1.65
C TYR A 328 14.17 -13.41 -2.35
N VAL A 329 15.05 -12.41 -2.19
CA VAL A 329 16.46 -12.52 -2.60
C VAL A 329 17.38 -12.94 -1.46
N ASP A 330 16.93 -12.85 -0.21
CA ASP A 330 17.70 -13.27 0.96
C ASP A 330 18.11 -14.75 0.89
N LYS A 331 19.22 -15.09 1.56
CA LYS A 331 19.65 -16.48 1.71
C LYS A 331 18.58 -17.33 2.40
N HIS A 332 17.89 -16.76 3.39
CA HIS A 332 16.80 -17.43 4.11
C HIS A 332 15.46 -16.94 3.55
N LYS A 333 15.09 -17.48 2.40
CA LYS A 333 13.85 -17.13 1.70
C LYS A 333 12.62 -17.56 2.51
N PRO A 334 11.48 -16.85 2.39
CA PRO A 334 10.23 -17.31 2.97
C PRO A 334 9.80 -18.65 2.39
N GLU A 335 9.11 -19.42 3.22
CA GLU A 335 8.45 -20.64 2.80
C GLU A 335 7.22 -20.30 1.96
N THR A 336 6.47 -19.26 2.36
CA THR A 336 5.31 -18.79 1.61
C THR A 336 5.69 -18.41 0.19
N LYS A 337 4.84 -18.76 -0.77
CA LYS A 337 5.03 -18.43 -2.20
C LYS A 337 4.03 -17.38 -2.65
N LEU A 338 4.41 -16.60 -3.65
CA LEU A 338 3.53 -15.60 -4.27
C LEU A 338 2.83 -16.15 -5.51
N GLN A 339 1.58 -15.76 -5.71
CA GLN A 339 0.89 -15.80 -6.99
C GLN A 339 0.82 -14.38 -7.55
N LEU A 340 1.32 -14.18 -8.75
CA LEU A 340 1.48 -12.85 -9.32
C LEU A 340 0.48 -12.61 -10.45
N TYR A 341 -0.35 -11.57 -10.30
CA TYR A 341 -1.28 -11.15 -11.33
C TYR A 341 -0.62 -10.08 -12.19
N LYS A 342 -0.40 -10.41 -13.48
CA LYS A 342 0.33 -9.57 -14.45
C LYS A 342 -0.48 -8.33 -14.87
N SER A 343 0.26 -7.26 -15.17
CA SER A 343 -0.22 -6.00 -15.75
C SER A 343 -0.59 -4.89 -14.76
N GLY A 344 0.38 -4.48 -13.93
CA GLY A 344 0.39 -3.14 -13.32
C GLY A 344 0.13 -3.10 -11.81
N TRP A 345 0.35 -1.92 -11.23
CA TRP A 345 0.37 -1.66 -9.79
C TRP A 345 -0.87 -2.13 -9.01
N PHE A 346 -2.04 -2.11 -9.64
CA PHE A 346 -3.33 -2.39 -8.99
C PHE A 346 -4.03 -3.63 -9.54
N LYS A 347 -3.33 -4.45 -10.36
CA LYS A 347 -3.97 -5.56 -11.08
C LYS A 347 -4.78 -6.47 -10.17
N LEU A 348 -4.23 -6.91 -9.04
CA LEU A 348 -4.93 -7.82 -8.12
C LEU A 348 -6.28 -7.24 -7.68
N GLY A 349 -6.31 -5.98 -7.25
CA GLY A 349 -7.55 -5.30 -6.87
C GLY A 349 -8.62 -5.33 -7.96
N TYR A 350 -8.23 -5.07 -9.22
CA TYR A 350 -9.15 -5.10 -10.35
C TYR A 350 -9.56 -6.52 -10.77
N VAL A 351 -8.72 -7.54 -10.58
CA VAL A 351 -9.11 -8.94 -10.83
C VAL A 351 -10.13 -9.41 -9.80
N CYS A 352 -10.01 -8.97 -8.56
CA CYS A 352 -11.01 -9.26 -7.52
C CYS A 352 -12.32 -8.46 -7.71
N TYR A 353 -12.30 -7.35 -8.44
CA TYR A 353 -13.42 -6.43 -8.55
C TYR A 353 -14.59 -7.01 -9.35
N THR A 354 -15.79 -6.96 -8.78
CA THR A 354 -17.04 -7.35 -9.45
C THR A 354 -18.14 -6.34 -9.13
N VAL A 355 -18.78 -5.78 -10.16
CA VAL A 355 -19.95 -4.90 -10.00
C VAL A 355 -21.14 -5.73 -9.52
N GLU A 356 -21.84 -5.25 -8.49
CA GLU A 356 -23.13 -5.82 -8.12
C GLU A 356 -24.20 -5.23 -9.02
N LYS A 357 -24.80 -6.06 -9.88
CA LYS A 357 -26.00 -5.65 -10.61
C LYS A 357 -27.12 -5.46 -9.59
N THR A 358 -27.75 -4.30 -9.59
CA THR A 358 -29.01 -4.10 -8.85
C THR A 358 -30.00 -5.13 -9.38
N PRO A 359 -30.69 -5.90 -8.51
CA PRO A 359 -31.83 -6.69 -8.95
C PRO A 359 -32.80 -5.75 -9.67
N THR A 360 -33.09 -6.06 -10.94
CA THR A 360 -34.13 -5.39 -11.73
C THR A 360 -35.51 -5.71 -11.18
#